data_AF-A0A2V6PDY0-F1
#
_entry.id   AF-A0A2V6PDY0-F1
#
_cell.length_a   1.000
_cell.length_b   1.000
_cell.length_c   1.000
_cell.angle_alpha   90.00
_cell.angle_beta   90.00
_cell.angle_gamma   90.00
#
_symmetry.space_group_name_H-M   'P 1'
#
loop_
_entity.id
_entity.type
_entity.pdbx_description
1 polymer ?
#
loop_
_entity_poly.entity_id
_entity_poly.type
_entity_poly.pdbx_seq_one_letter_code
_entity_poly.pdbx_strand_id
1 'polypeptide(L)'
;MAAPTYDPFSSIVWKMQREIVLLLAWGPAILLQLAHPLVARGIADHSTFRSDRHGRLRRLHRTVDAMLQLCFGTEAEARVVLARINAIHDRVNGHLPEAAGVFPEGARYSAHDPELLAWVHATLLDMNVRVYELYVAPLRPEDRDRYCAEASAIEPFLGIPAGRLPRSFAELGRYMDAMLSSEAIAVTDTARTLAQAIVYPPAPRIAEPALSLVRLTTVGLLP
;
A
#
# COMPACT_ATOMS: atom_id res chain seq x y z
N MET A 1 -12.11 6.06 -20.20
CA MET A 1 -11.94 4.65 -19.77
C MET A 1 -12.85 4.39 -18.59
N ALA A 2 -13.44 3.20 -18.48
CA ALA A 2 -14.27 2.80 -17.34
C ALA A 2 -13.38 2.45 -16.14
N ALA A 3 -13.72 2.91 -14.93
CA ALA A 3 -13.00 2.55 -13.72
C ALA A 3 -13.09 1.04 -13.46
N PRO A 4 -12.07 0.42 -12.82
CA PRO A 4 -12.14 -0.98 -12.51
C PRO A 4 -13.37 -1.25 -11.63
N THR A 5 -14.15 -2.23 -12.06
CA THR A 5 -15.23 -2.84 -11.28
C THR A 5 -14.98 -4.33 -11.28
N TYR A 6 -15.20 -4.96 -10.13
CA TYR A 6 -14.89 -6.36 -9.94
C TYR A 6 -16.18 -7.14 -9.80
N ASP A 7 -16.43 -8.03 -10.76
CA ASP A 7 -17.62 -8.87 -10.75
C ASP A 7 -17.56 -9.87 -9.57
N PRO A 8 -18.59 -9.91 -8.70
CA PRO A 8 -18.59 -10.77 -7.51
C PRO A 8 -18.43 -12.26 -7.77
N PHE A 9 -18.78 -12.74 -8.96
CA PHE A 9 -18.77 -14.17 -9.29
C PHE A 9 -17.49 -14.63 -9.97
N SER A 10 -16.80 -13.73 -10.69
CA SER A 10 -15.66 -14.07 -11.52
C SER A 10 -14.35 -13.39 -11.09
N SER A 11 -14.37 -12.24 -10.42
CA SER A 11 -13.15 -11.51 -10.05
C SER A 11 -12.42 -12.15 -8.87
N ILE A 12 -11.12 -12.36 -9.05
CA ILE A 12 -10.25 -12.82 -7.97
C ILE A 12 -9.92 -11.69 -6.99
N VAL A 13 -9.83 -10.44 -7.45
CA VAL A 13 -9.69 -9.28 -6.57
C VAL A 13 -10.90 -9.18 -5.63
N TRP A 14 -12.13 -9.31 -6.15
CA TRP A 14 -13.33 -9.32 -5.32
C TRP A 14 -13.29 -10.46 -4.29
N LYS A 15 -12.99 -11.68 -4.75
CA LYS A 15 -12.93 -12.87 -3.90
C LYS A 15 -11.89 -12.75 -2.79
N MET A 16 -10.72 -12.17 -3.07
CA MET A 16 -9.67 -11.98 -2.09
C MET A 16 -10.03 -10.87 -1.10
N GLN A 17 -10.41 -9.69 -1.62
CA GLN A 17 -10.63 -8.49 -0.80
C GLN A 17 -11.79 -8.62 0.18
N ARG A 18 -12.71 -9.59 -0.02
CA ARG A 18 -13.85 -9.80 0.90
C ARG A 18 -13.41 -10.38 2.24
N GLU A 19 -12.22 -10.96 2.29
CA GLU A 19 -11.69 -11.61 3.49
C GLU A 19 -11.08 -10.55 4.41
N ILE A 20 -11.75 -10.27 5.53
CA ILE A 20 -11.32 -9.22 6.50
C ILE A 20 -9.89 -9.43 7.02
N VAL A 21 -9.39 -10.67 6.99
CA VAL A 21 -8.02 -11.02 7.38
C VAL A 21 -6.96 -10.33 6.51
N LEU A 22 -7.29 -9.91 5.29
CA LEU A 22 -6.37 -9.16 4.44
C LEU A 22 -5.97 -7.79 5.00
N LEU A 23 -6.68 -7.26 5.99
CA LEU A 23 -6.21 -6.08 6.72
C LEU A 23 -4.84 -6.32 7.39
N LEU A 24 -4.48 -7.59 7.68
CA LEU A 24 -3.15 -7.93 8.21
C LEU A 24 -2.01 -7.74 7.19
N ALA A 25 -2.32 -7.69 5.89
CA ALA A 25 -1.34 -7.41 4.83
C ALA A 25 -0.89 -5.96 4.79
N TRP A 26 -1.70 -5.03 5.34
CA TRP A 26 -1.43 -3.60 5.23
C TRP A 26 -0.26 -3.16 6.10
N GLY A 27 -0.12 -3.71 7.31
CA GLY A 27 1.01 -3.45 8.18
C GLY A 27 2.37 -3.66 7.49
N PRO A 28 2.69 -4.88 7.05
CA PRO A 28 3.98 -5.15 6.41
C PRO A 28 4.12 -4.41 5.07
N ALA A 29 3.04 -4.25 4.28
CA ALA A 29 3.09 -3.47 3.04
C ALA A 29 3.47 -2.01 3.31
N ILE A 30 2.87 -1.37 4.31
CA ILE A 30 3.21 0.01 4.68
C ILE A 30 4.64 0.11 5.18
N LEU A 31 5.14 -0.89 5.93
CA LEU A 31 6.56 -0.89 6.34
C LEU A 31 7.51 -0.97 5.14
N LEU A 32 7.20 -1.80 4.13
CA LEU A 32 7.95 -1.83 2.87
C LEU A 32 7.87 -0.50 2.12
N GLN A 33 6.69 0.12 2.07
CA GLN A 33 6.49 1.43 1.46
C GLN A 33 7.37 2.49 2.11
N LEU A 34 7.42 2.51 3.44
CA LEU A 34 8.25 3.42 4.22
C LEU A 34 9.76 3.16 4.07
N ALA A 35 10.17 1.98 3.59
CA ALA A 35 11.58 1.72 3.32
C ALA A 35 12.12 2.56 2.14
N HIS A 36 11.23 3.09 1.28
CA HIS A 36 11.61 4.04 0.24
C HIS A 36 11.66 5.48 0.80
N PRO A 37 12.82 6.18 0.76
CA PRO A 37 12.99 7.49 1.40
C PRO A 37 11.98 8.55 0.95
N LEU A 38 11.74 8.66 -0.36
CA LEU A 38 10.80 9.62 -0.93
C LEU A 38 9.35 9.38 -0.47
N VAL A 39 8.93 8.12 -0.33
CA VAL A 39 7.60 7.75 0.19
C VAL A 39 7.50 8.09 1.67
N ALA A 40 8.49 7.70 2.47
CA ALA A 40 8.53 8.02 3.89
C ALA A 40 8.48 9.53 4.15
N ARG A 41 9.22 10.32 3.36
CA ARG A 41 9.19 11.79 3.46
C ARG A 41 7.84 12.36 3.07
N GLY A 42 7.25 11.92 1.95
CA GLY A 42 5.92 12.37 1.53
C GLY A 42 4.85 12.08 2.58
N ILE A 43 4.93 10.95 3.27
CA ILE A 43 4.04 10.65 4.40
C ILE A 43 4.33 11.55 5.60
N ALA A 44 5.60 11.75 5.96
CA ALA A 44 5.99 12.55 7.11
C ALA A 44 5.56 14.02 6.99
N ASP A 45 5.71 14.60 5.80
CA ASP A 45 5.37 16.01 5.54
C ASP A 45 3.87 16.28 5.52
N HIS A 46 3.08 15.31 5.06
CA HIS A 46 1.67 15.52 4.72
C HIS A 46 0.69 14.76 5.62
N SER A 47 1.19 13.94 6.55
CA SER A 47 0.36 13.17 7.48
C SER A 47 0.42 13.72 8.90
N THR A 48 -0.75 13.97 9.49
CA THR A 48 -0.92 14.26 10.93
C THR A 48 -0.80 12.97 11.76
N PHE A 49 0.29 12.23 11.56
CA PHE A 49 0.49 10.89 12.14
C PHE A 49 0.59 10.92 13.67
N ARG A 50 1.09 12.04 14.22
CA ARG A 50 1.41 12.21 15.65
C ARG A 50 0.33 12.91 16.49
N SER A 51 -0.59 13.68 15.91
CA SER A 51 -1.34 14.70 16.68
C SER A 51 -2.79 14.39 17.06
N ASP A 52 -3.42 13.31 16.58
CA ASP A 52 -4.85 13.06 16.90
C ASP A 52 -5.22 11.57 16.94
N ARG A 53 -5.50 11.03 18.14
CA ARG A 53 -6.02 9.65 18.33
C ARG A 53 -7.34 9.42 17.59
N HIS A 54 -8.26 10.39 17.67
CA HIS A 54 -9.54 10.31 16.96
C HIS A 54 -9.32 10.46 15.44
N GLY A 55 -8.32 11.26 15.07
CA GLY A 55 -7.85 11.41 13.69
C GLY A 55 -7.34 10.10 13.09
N ARG A 56 -6.66 9.26 13.88
CA ARG A 56 -6.19 7.95 13.41
C ARG A 56 -7.33 6.98 13.11
N LEU A 57 -8.31 6.84 14.01
CA LEU A 57 -9.46 5.97 13.78
C LEU A 57 -10.29 6.45 12.58
N ARG A 58 -10.51 7.76 12.46
CA ARG A 58 -11.17 8.37 11.29
C ARG A 58 -10.38 8.16 9.99
N ARG A 59 -9.04 8.22 10.03
CA ARG A 59 -8.19 7.91 8.86
C ARG A 59 -8.33 6.45 8.46
N LEU A 60 -8.22 5.53 9.41
CA LEU A 60 -8.39 4.11 9.16
C LEU A 60 -9.76 3.83 8.54
N HIS A 61 -10.85 4.36 9.12
CA HIS A 61 -12.19 4.21 8.56
C HIS A 61 -12.28 4.74 7.12
N ARG A 62 -11.78 5.95 6.83
CA ARG A 62 -11.77 6.50 5.47
C ARG A 62 -10.96 5.66 4.47
N THR A 63 -9.88 5.04 4.91
CA THR A 63 -9.06 4.14 4.09
C THR A 63 -9.78 2.83 3.82
N VAL A 64 -10.41 2.23 4.85
CA VAL A 64 -11.23 1.04 4.69
C VAL A 64 -12.42 1.31 3.77
N ASP A 65 -13.14 2.42 3.96
CA ASP A 65 -14.26 2.80 3.09
C ASP A 65 -13.82 3.00 1.64
N ALA A 66 -12.66 3.62 1.42
CA ALA A 66 -12.09 3.77 0.07
C ALA A 66 -11.78 2.40 -0.55
N MET A 67 -11.15 1.50 0.21
CA MET A 67 -10.87 0.14 -0.25
C MET A 67 -12.15 -0.60 -0.60
N LEU A 68 -13.17 -0.53 0.26
CA LEU A 68 -14.47 -1.16 0.03
C LEU A 68 -15.12 -0.63 -1.24
N GLN A 69 -15.11 0.69 -1.46
CA GLN A 69 -15.66 1.30 -2.67
C GLN A 69 -14.86 0.95 -3.94
N LEU A 70 -13.52 0.82 -3.84
CA LEU A 70 -12.68 0.40 -4.97
C LEU A 70 -12.86 -1.09 -5.32
N CYS A 71 -13.08 -1.95 -4.33
CA CYS A 71 -13.16 -3.40 -4.54
C CYS A 71 -14.59 -3.90 -4.80
N PHE A 72 -15.59 -3.25 -4.21
CA PHE A 72 -16.98 -3.72 -4.16
C PHE A 72 -18.00 -2.70 -4.65
N GLY A 73 -17.58 -1.45 -4.87
CA GLY A 73 -18.45 -0.38 -5.33
C GLY A 73 -18.74 -0.46 -6.83
N THR A 74 -19.71 0.34 -7.23
CA THR A 74 -19.99 0.65 -8.63
C THR A 74 -18.85 1.44 -9.27
N GLU A 75 -18.82 1.48 -10.60
CA GLU A 75 -17.84 2.29 -11.33
C GLU A 75 -17.87 3.77 -10.92
N ALA A 76 -19.07 4.30 -10.64
CA ALA A 76 -19.24 5.70 -10.21
C ALA A 76 -18.61 5.94 -8.83
N GLU A 77 -18.80 5.03 -7.88
CA GLU A 77 -18.20 5.10 -6.54
C GLU A 77 -16.68 4.99 -6.63
N ALA A 78 -16.16 4.03 -7.41
CA ALA A 78 -14.73 3.89 -7.66
C ALA A 78 -14.12 5.19 -8.24
N ARG A 79 -14.79 5.82 -9.22
CA ARG A 79 -14.35 7.12 -9.79
C ARG A 79 -14.31 8.24 -8.75
N VAL A 80 -15.29 8.33 -7.85
CA VAL A 80 -15.30 9.33 -6.77
C VAL A 80 -14.11 9.12 -5.83
N VAL A 81 -13.82 7.87 -5.45
CA VAL A 81 -12.66 7.55 -4.61
C VAL A 81 -11.36 7.90 -5.31
N LEU A 82 -11.21 7.54 -6.58
CA LEU A 82 -10.01 7.83 -7.38
C LEU A 82 -9.76 9.33 -7.51
N ALA A 83 -10.80 10.11 -7.81
CA ALA A 83 -10.71 11.57 -7.83
C ALA A 83 -10.27 12.14 -6.48
N ARG A 84 -10.79 11.59 -5.37
CA ARG A 84 -10.39 12.00 -4.01
C ARG A 84 -8.93 11.66 -3.71
N ILE A 85 -8.46 10.48 -4.12
CA ILE A 85 -7.05 10.07 -3.99
C ILE A 85 -6.16 11.04 -4.75
N ASN A 86 -6.47 11.32 -6.02
CA ASN A 86 -5.71 12.26 -6.84
C ASN A 86 -5.69 13.67 -6.23
N ALA A 87 -6.81 14.17 -5.71
CA ALA A 87 -6.86 15.47 -5.04
C ALA A 87 -5.99 15.54 -3.77
N ILE A 88 -5.76 14.41 -3.10
CA ILE A 88 -4.79 14.31 -2.00
C ILE A 88 -3.37 14.30 -2.59
N HIS A 89 -3.11 13.46 -3.60
CA HIS A 89 -1.80 13.32 -4.24
C HIS A 89 -1.29 14.64 -4.85
N ASP A 90 -2.18 15.49 -5.36
CA ASP A 90 -1.87 16.84 -5.87
C ASP A 90 -1.10 17.70 -4.84
N ARG A 91 -1.33 17.44 -3.55
CA ARG A 91 -0.72 18.20 -2.44
C ARG A 91 0.51 17.52 -1.87
N VAL A 92 0.67 16.21 -2.10
CA VAL A 92 1.79 15.42 -1.55
C VAL A 92 2.96 15.50 -2.52
N ASN A 93 3.74 16.55 -2.36
CA ASN A 93 5.00 16.77 -3.06
C ASN A 93 5.93 17.64 -2.21
N GLY A 94 7.23 17.57 -2.50
CA GLY A 94 8.25 18.27 -1.74
C GLY A 94 9.66 17.81 -2.12
N HIS A 95 10.62 18.05 -1.24
CA HIS A 95 12.02 17.68 -1.44
C HIS A 95 12.58 17.01 -0.19
N LEU A 96 13.56 16.14 -0.37
CA LEU A 96 14.31 15.57 0.75
C LEU A 96 15.15 16.67 1.44
N PRO A 97 15.12 16.78 2.77
CA PRO A 97 15.95 17.72 3.51
C PRO A 97 17.39 17.25 3.68
N GLU A 98 17.66 15.96 3.42
CA GLU A 98 18.99 15.33 3.55
C GLU A 98 19.06 14.16 2.55
N ALA A 99 20.28 13.76 2.17
CA ALA A 99 20.46 12.62 1.28
C ALA A 99 20.02 11.31 1.95
N ALA A 100 19.43 10.39 1.17
CA ALA A 100 18.98 9.09 1.65
C ALA A 100 19.05 8.03 0.54
N GLY A 101 19.86 6.98 0.74
CA GLY A 101 20.14 6.01 -0.32
C GLY A 101 20.81 6.67 -1.51
N VAL A 102 20.33 6.38 -2.72
CA VAL A 102 20.77 7.06 -3.95
C VAL A 102 20.25 8.49 -4.12
N PHE A 103 19.30 8.92 -3.29
CA PHE A 103 18.66 10.22 -3.47
C PHE A 103 19.47 11.31 -2.77
N PRO A 104 19.96 12.34 -3.50
CA PRO A 104 20.68 13.44 -2.89
C PRO A 104 19.77 14.33 -2.06
N GLU A 105 20.37 15.18 -1.23
CA GLU A 105 19.66 16.30 -0.60
C GLU A 105 18.98 17.15 -1.68
N GLY A 106 17.74 17.58 -1.40
CA GLY A 106 16.93 18.31 -2.38
C GLY A 106 16.30 17.43 -3.46
N ALA A 107 16.44 16.10 -3.42
CA ALA A 107 15.70 15.23 -4.34
C ALA A 107 14.18 15.44 -4.20
N ARG A 108 13.51 15.68 -5.33
CA ARG A 108 12.06 15.91 -5.36
C ARG A 108 11.30 14.61 -5.17
N TYR A 109 10.19 14.67 -4.43
CA TYR A 109 9.20 13.61 -4.38
C TYR A 109 7.81 14.13 -4.79
N SER A 110 6.97 13.24 -5.31
CA SER A 110 5.56 13.50 -5.59
C SER A 110 4.75 12.22 -5.48
N ALA A 111 3.54 12.29 -4.92
CA ALA A 111 2.60 11.16 -4.94
C ALA A 111 2.00 10.88 -6.32
N HIS A 112 2.35 11.67 -7.34
CA HIS A 112 2.09 11.39 -8.76
C HIS A 112 3.30 10.80 -9.49
N ASP A 113 4.41 10.54 -8.78
CA ASP A 113 5.55 9.83 -9.37
C ASP A 113 5.15 8.37 -9.68
N PRO A 114 5.16 7.93 -10.94
CA PRO A 114 4.75 6.59 -11.32
C PRO A 114 5.58 5.47 -10.69
N GLU A 115 6.87 5.70 -10.42
CA GLU A 115 7.74 4.70 -9.81
C GLU A 115 7.42 4.54 -8.32
N LEU A 116 7.15 5.65 -7.62
CA LEU A 116 6.72 5.59 -6.22
C LEU A 116 5.35 4.95 -6.07
N LEU A 117 4.41 5.28 -6.96
CA LEU A 117 3.09 4.66 -7.02
C LEU A 117 3.20 3.15 -7.32
N ALA A 118 4.09 2.75 -8.23
CA ALA A 118 4.35 1.35 -8.54
C ALA A 118 4.88 0.58 -7.32
N TRP A 119 5.83 1.16 -6.58
CA TRP A 119 6.34 0.56 -5.35
C TRP A 119 5.23 0.37 -4.30
N VAL A 120 4.44 1.42 -4.09
CA VAL A 120 3.32 1.38 -3.15
C VAL A 120 2.28 0.32 -3.52
N HIS A 121 1.97 0.19 -4.81
CA HIS A 121 1.02 -0.81 -5.26
C HIS A 121 1.59 -2.22 -5.19
N ALA A 122 2.81 -2.46 -5.68
CA ALA A 122 3.44 -3.78 -5.70
C ALA A 122 3.59 -4.38 -4.29
N THR A 123 4.00 -3.57 -3.30
CA THR A 123 4.07 -4.02 -1.89
C THR A 123 2.72 -4.49 -1.35
N LEU A 124 1.63 -3.83 -1.74
CA LEU A 124 0.27 -4.25 -1.36
C LEU A 124 -0.14 -5.55 -2.06
N LEU A 125 0.17 -5.70 -3.35
CA LEU A 125 -0.12 -6.92 -4.11
C LEU A 125 0.62 -8.13 -3.51
N ASP A 126 1.91 -7.99 -3.23
CA ASP A 126 2.74 -9.06 -2.68
C ASP A 126 2.21 -9.49 -1.30
N MET A 127 1.95 -8.53 -0.41
CA MET A 127 1.45 -8.84 0.93
C MET A 127 0.03 -9.41 0.92
N ASN A 128 -0.86 -8.94 0.03
CA ASN A 128 -2.22 -9.49 -0.05
C ASN A 128 -2.22 -10.95 -0.49
N VAL A 129 -1.40 -11.32 -1.49
CA VAL A 129 -1.25 -12.72 -1.92
C VAL A 129 -0.70 -13.56 -0.76
N ARG A 130 0.38 -13.11 -0.11
CA ARG A 130 1.00 -13.85 1.01
C ARG A 130 0.02 -14.06 2.17
N VAL A 131 -0.66 -13.02 2.62
CA VAL A 131 -1.62 -13.12 3.74
C VAL A 131 -2.84 -13.97 3.35
N TYR A 132 -3.34 -13.86 2.12
CA TYR A 132 -4.44 -14.72 1.65
C TYR A 132 -4.06 -16.20 1.73
N GLU A 133 -2.86 -16.56 1.24
CA GLU A 133 -2.42 -17.95 1.21
C GLU A 133 -2.10 -18.51 2.60
N LEU A 134 -1.65 -17.65 3.53
CA LEU A 134 -1.38 -18.04 4.91
C LEU A 134 -2.65 -18.29 5.73
N TYR A 135 -3.70 -17.49 5.52
CA TYR A 135 -4.86 -17.48 6.43
C TYR A 135 -6.18 -17.93 5.81
N VAL A 136 -6.30 -17.94 4.47
CA VAL A 136 -7.55 -18.26 3.79
C VAL A 136 -7.42 -19.58 3.03
N ALA A 137 -6.64 -19.60 1.96
CA ALA A 137 -6.42 -20.78 1.13
C ALA A 137 -5.27 -20.56 0.13
N PRO A 138 -4.57 -21.63 -0.30
CA PRO A 138 -3.64 -21.56 -1.41
C PRO A 138 -4.31 -21.04 -2.69
N LEU A 139 -3.63 -20.16 -3.42
CA LEU A 139 -4.08 -19.72 -4.75
C LEU A 139 -3.44 -20.58 -5.83
N ARG A 140 -4.21 -20.87 -6.88
CA ARG A 140 -3.65 -21.47 -8.09
C ARG A 140 -2.74 -20.44 -8.78
N PRO A 141 -1.68 -20.86 -9.49
CA PRO A 141 -0.82 -19.94 -10.23
C PRO A 141 -1.59 -18.96 -11.11
N GLU A 142 -2.61 -19.44 -11.81
CA GLU A 142 -3.45 -18.62 -12.70
C GLU A 142 -4.27 -17.58 -11.92
N ASP A 143 -4.71 -17.90 -10.71
CA ASP A 143 -5.46 -16.97 -9.87
C ASP A 143 -4.54 -15.86 -9.32
N ARG A 144 -3.27 -16.16 -9.04
CA ARG A 144 -2.28 -15.15 -8.65
C ARG A 144 -2.00 -14.18 -9.79
N ASP A 145 -1.81 -14.69 -11.00
CA ASP A 145 -1.59 -13.86 -12.19
C ASP A 145 -2.81 -13.00 -12.50
N ARG A 146 -4.01 -13.59 -12.44
CA ARG A 146 -5.26 -12.84 -12.60
C ARG A 146 -5.41 -11.74 -11.55
N TYR A 147 -5.01 -12.00 -10.30
CA TYR A 147 -5.06 -10.99 -9.25
C TYR A 147 -4.16 -9.80 -9.56
N CYS A 148 -2.93 -10.05 -9.99
CA CYS A 148 -2.02 -8.98 -10.44
C CYS A 148 -2.60 -8.22 -11.64
N ALA A 149 -3.12 -8.92 -12.66
CA ALA A 149 -3.69 -8.30 -13.84
C ALA A 149 -4.92 -7.41 -13.52
N GLU A 150 -5.84 -7.92 -12.71
CA GLU A 150 -7.05 -7.23 -12.26
C GLU A 150 -6.69 -6.01 -11.39
N ALA A 151 -5.83 -6.17 -10.39
CA ALA A 151 -5.44 -5.07 -9.49
C ALA A 151 -4.69 -3.95 -10.20
N SER A 152 -3.85 -4.30 -11.19
CA SER A 152 -3.10 -3.35 -12.00
C SER A 152 -3.97 -2.56 -13.01
N ALA A 153 -5.28 -2.85 -13.13
CA ALA A 153 -6.19 -2.06 -13.96
C ALA A 153 -6.40 -0.61 -13.45
N ILE A 154 -5.92 -0.30 -12.24
CA ILE A 154 -6.02 1.03 -11.63
C ILE A 154 -5.06 2.08 -12.23
N GLU A 155 -4.02 1.65 -12.95
CA GLU A 155 -2.95 2.49 -13.53
C GLU A 155 -3.42 3.85 -14.10
N PRO A 156 -4.30 3.87 -15.14
CA PRO A 156 -4.68 5.12 -15.81
C PRO A 156 -5.44 6.08 -14.89
N PHE A 157 -6.05 5.57 -13.82
CA PHE A 157 -6.81 6.38 -12.87
C PHE A 157 -5.93 7.07 -11.83
N LEU A 158 -4.72 6.53 -11.61
CA LEU A 158 -3.72 7.10 -10.71
C LEU A 158 -2.60 7.83 -11.47
N GLY A 159 -2.74 8.01 -12.79
CA GLY A 159 -1.73 8.66 -13.63
C GLY A 159 -0.48 7.79 -13.88
N ILE A 160 -0.54 6.49 -13.59
CA ILE A 160 0.55 5.55 -13.85
C ILE A 160 0.49 5.16 -15.33
N PRO A 161 1.61 5.24 -16.09
CA PRO A 161 1.66 4.75 -17.47
C PRO A 161 1.26 3.28 -17.55
N ALA A 162 0.52 2.93 -18.62
CA ALA A 162 0.05 1.58 -18.82
C ALA A 162 1.21 0.56 -18.88
N GLY A 163 1.08 -0.55 -18.15
CA GLY A 163 2.06 -1.64 -18.11
C GLY A 163 3.23 -1.41 -17.15
N ARG A 164 3.13 -0.43 -16.24
CA ARG A 164 4.16 -0.19 -15.21
C ARG A 164 4.00 -1.12 -14.01
N LEU A 165 2.77 -1.47 -13.65
CA LEU A 165 2.45 -2.37 -12.56
C LEU A 165 2.55 -3.84 -13.03
N PRO A 166 3.02 -4.75 -12.17
CA PRO A 166 3.09 -6.17 -12.49
C PRO A 166 1.73 -6.76 -12.92
N ARG A 167 1.73 -7.53 -14.01
CA ARG A 167 0.55 -8.22 -14.57
C ARG A 167 0.53 -9.72 -14.29
N SER A 168 1.62 -10.26 -13.75
CA SER A 168 1.72 -11.63 -13.26
C SER A 168 2.44 -11.68 -11.91
N PHE A 169 2.25 -12.78 -11.18
CA PHE A 169 2.94 -13.00 -9.92
C PHE A 169 4.46 -13.14 -10.12
N ALA A 170 4.88 -13.68 -11.26
CA ALA A 170 6.29 -13.76 -11.61
C ALA A 170 6.91 -12.37 -11.89
N GLU A 171 6.17 -11.47 -12.53
CA GLU A 171 6.59 -10.07 -12.69
C GLU A 171 6.64 -9.34 -11.35
N LEU A 172 5.67 -9.60 -10.47
CA LEU A 172 5.63 -9.02 -9.14
C LEU A 172 6.86 -9.44 -8.33
N GLY A 173 7.18 -10.73 -8.31
CA GLY A 173 8.38 -11.25 -7.65
C GLY A 173 9.66 -10.58 -8.17
N ARG A 174 9.84 -10.54 -9.49
CA ARG A 174 11.00 -9.85 -10.10
C ARG A 174 11.08 -8.37 -9.74
N TYR A 175 9.94 -7.68 -9.72
CA TYR A 175 9.89 -6.27 -9.34
C TYR A 175 10.28 -6.07 -7.87
N MET A 176 9.74 -6.89 -6.97
CA MET A 176 10.07 -6.85 -5.54
C MET A 176 11.56 -7.13 -5.30
N ASP A 177 12.10 -8.19 -5.91
CA ASP A 177 13.52 -8.56 -5.79
C ASP A 177 14.44 -7.45 -6.31
N ALA A 178 14.10 -6.85 -7.45
CA ALA A 178 14.85 -5.75 -8.03
C ALA A 178 14.83 -4.50 -7.14
N MET A 179 13.68 -4.12 -6.61
CA MET A 179 13.55 -2.98 -5.70
C MET A 179 14.31 -3.21 -4.39
N LEU A 180 14.13 -4.38 -3.76
CA LEU A 180 14.80 -4.71 -2.49
C LEU A 180 16.32 -4.82 -2.63
N SER A 181 16.81 -5.24 -3.81
CA SER A 181 18.25 -5.32 -4.10
C SER A 181 18.83 -3.99 -4.61
N SER A 182 17.99 -2.99 -4.90
CA SER A 182 18.42 -1.69 -5.39
C SER A 182 18.90 -0.78 -4.25
N GLU A 183 19.66 0.25 -4.61
CA GLU A 183 20.06 1.31 -3.68
C GLU A 183 18.95 2.36 -3.46
N ALA A 184 17.76 2.19 -4.07
CA ALA A 184 16.60 3.08 -3.87
C ALA A 184 15.92 2.86 -2.51
N ILE A 185 16.09 1.68 -1.92
CA ILE A 185 15.58 1.37 -0.58
C ILE A 185 16.62 1.78 0.45
N ALA A 186 16.26 2.71 1.33
CA ALA A 186 17.11 3.14 2.44
C ALA A 186 16.23 3.54 3.63
N VAL A 187 16.30 2.75 4.71
CA VAL A 187 15.48 2.98 5.90
C VAL A 187 16.04 4.17 6.69
N THR A 188 15.45 5.35 6.48
CA THR A 188 15.80 6.59 7.18
C THR A 188 15.28 6.63 8.62
N ASP A 189 15.76 7.58 9.42
CA ASP A 189 15.20 7.83 10.76
C ASP A 189 13.73 8.28 10.70
N THR A 190 13.36 8.99 9.64
CA THR A 190 11.95 9.32 9.34
C THR A 190 11.14 8.04 9.15
N ALA A 191 11.61 7.10 8.32
CA ALA A 191 10.96 5.81 8.10
C ALA A 191 10.84 5.02 9.41
N ARG A 192 11.90 4.95 10.21
CA ARG A 192 11.91 4.26 11.51
C ARG A 192 10.91 4.86 12.49
N THR A 193 10.80 6.19 12.54
CA THR A 193 9.83 6.90 13.38
C THR A 193 8.39 6.58 12.98
N LEU A 194 8.10 6.58 11.67
CA LEU A 194 6.78 6.23 11.14
C LEU A 194 6.45 4.74 11.39
N ALA A 195 7.42 3.86 11.15
CA ALA A 195 7.30 2.43 11.41
C ALA A 195 6.99 2.15 12.89
N GLN A 196 7.68 2.80 13.83
CA GLN A 196 7.38 2.67 15.25
C GLN A 196 5.95 3.08 15.59
N ALA A 197 5.42 4.14 14.97
CA ALA A 197 4.05 4.57 15.20
C ALA A 197 2.99 3.60 14.62
N ILE A 198 3.36 2.79 13.62
CA ILE A 198 2.54 1.73 13.04
C ILE A 198 2.58 0.47 13.91
N VAL A 199 3.78 0.04 14.30
CA VAL A 199 4.00 -1.19 15.08
C VAL A 199 3.53 -1.02 16.53
N TYR A 200 3.77 0.16 17.11
CA TYR A 200 3.41 0.48 18.50
C TYR A 200 2.43 1.66 18.57
N PRO A 201 1.19 1.49 18.08
CA PRO A 201 0.20 2.55 18.15
C PRO A 201 -0.20 2.79 19.62
N PRO A 202 -0.32 4.05 20.09
CA PRO A 202 -0.95 4.33 21.38
C PRO A 202 -2.34 3.70 21.47
N ALA A 203 -2.51 2.78 22.41
CA ALA A 203 -3.74 2.03 22.63
C ALA A 203 -3.92 1.71 24.13
N PRO A 204 -5.16 1.47 24.60
CA PRO A 204 -5.37 1.00 25.97
C PRO A 204 -4.78 -0.40 26.15
N ARG A 205 -4.26 -0.70 27.36
CA ARG A 205 -3.58 -1.97 27.67
C ARG A 205 -4.41 -3.22 27.36
N ILE A 206 -5.74 -3.12 27.38
CA ILE A 206 -6.65 -4.22 27.04
C ILE A 206 -6.52 -4.67 25.57
N ALA A 207 -6.05 -3.80 24.68
CA ALA A 207 -5.83 -4.12 23.26
C ALA A 207 -4.50 -4.84 23.00
N GLU A 208 -3.64 -4.98 24.02
CA GLU A 208 -2.26 -5.45 23.84
C GLU A 208 -2.12 -6.87 23.25
N PRO A 209 -2.96 -7.86 23.59
CA PRO A 209 -2.91 -9.17 22.94
C PRO A 209 -3.19 -9.08 21.44
N ALA A 210 -4.21 -8.33 21.03
CA ALA A 210 -4.55 -8.13 19.62
C ALA A 210 -3.45 -7.37 18.88
N LEU A 211 -2.89 -6.32 19.51
CA LEU A 211 -1.76 -5.59 18.94
C LEU A 211 -0.51 -6.46 18.83
N SER A 212 -0.28 -7.38 19.76
CA SER A 212 0.85 -8.33 19.68
C SER A 212 0.73 -9.23 18.46
N LEU A 213 -0.48 -9.71 18.15
CA LEU A 213 -0.72 -10.49 16.93
C LEU A 213 -0.50 -9.66 15.67
N VAL A 214 -1.05 -8.44 15.61
CA VAL A 214 -0.85 -7.54 14.46
C VAL A 214 0.63 -7.19 14.28
N ARG A 215 1.38 -6.97 15.37
CA ARG A 215 2.83 -6.74 15.31
C ARG A 215 3.58 -7.96 14.78
N LEU A 216 3.21 -9.15 15.24
CA LEU A 216 3.82 -10.40 14.79
C LEU A 216 3.66 -10.55 13.28
N THR A 217 2.47 -10.34 12.73
CA THR A 217 2.25 -10.40 11.27
C THR A 217 2.93 -9.26 10.54
N THR A 218 2.91 -8.05 11.10
CA THR A 218 3.50 -6.86 10.48
C THR A 218 5.02 -6.95 10.34
N VAL A 219 5.71 -7.47 11.36
CA VAL A 219 7.17 -7.61 11.33
C VAL A 219 7.59 -8.95 10.72
N GLY A 220 6.90 -10.04 11.06
CA GLY A 220 7.27 -11.39 10.65
C GLY A 220 7.01 -11.72 9.19
N LEU A 221 6.24 -10.91 8.46
CA LEU A 221 6.00 -11.07 7.02
C LEU A 221 6.93 -10.22 6.14
N LEU A 222 7.77 -9.37 6.74
CA LEU A 222 8.80 -8.66 5.99
C LEU A 222 9.85 -9.65 5.45
N PRO A 223 10.39 -9.43 4.24
CA PRO A 223 11.45 -10.24 3.65
C PRO A 223 12.78 -10.11 4.40
#